data_AF-A0A6P8RSS5-F1
#
_entry.id   AF-A0A6P8RSS5-F1
#
_cell.length_a   1.000
_cell.length_b   1.000
_cell.length_c   1.000
_cell.angle_alpha   90.00
_cell.angle_beta   90.00
_cell.angle_gamma   90.00
#
_symmetry.space_group_name_H-M   'P 1'
#
loop_
_entity.id
_entity.type
_entity.pdbx_description
1 polymer ?
#
loop_
_entity_poly.entity_id
_entity_poly.type
_entity_poly.pdbx_seq_one_letter_code
_entity_poly.pdbx_strand_id
1 'polypeptide(L)'
;MAAGKASSCPKGRPPAGKEPQPLVIPRSAMEEQRLKLEKLMRSPERPAPIPERPGAPKPRAPPEFVRDVMGSSAGAGSGEFHVYRHLRRREYQRQQELEQRTQEQRQRERDQQLVAERQRQAEDRTARKRKKRHRRREVLKKRGRRAAGEEDSGSGTESEDTEPAAQTEAS
;
A
#
# COMPACT_ATOMS: atom_id res chain seq x y z
N MET A 1 50.52 41.58 2.99
CA MET A 1 49.58 41.50 4.14
C MET A 1 48.21 41.08 3.62
N ALA A 2 47.71 39.91 4.02
CA ALA A 2 46.28 39.62 4.17
C ALA A 2 46.16 38.22 4.80
N ALA A 3 45.86 38.21 6.11
CA ALA A 3 45.69 37.00 6.89
C ALA A 3 44.43 36.23 6.47
N GLY A 4 44.52 34.91 6.47
CA GLY A 4 43.39 34.02 6.21
C GLY A 4 42.29 34.17 7.27
N LYS A 5 41.05 34.27 6.83
CA LYS A 5 39.87 34.13 7.68
C LYS A 5 39.39 32.69 7.61
N ALA A 6 39.73 31.90 8.63
CA ALA A 6 39.05 30.64 8.90
C ALA A 6 37.59 30.93 9.26
N SER A 7 36.65 30.45 8.43
CA SER A 7 35.23 30.46 8.72
C SER A 7 34.92 29.40 9.79
N SER A 8 34.95 29.80 11.05
CA SER A 8 34.44 28.97 12.14
C SER A 8 32.91 28.84 11.98
N CYS A 9 32.44 27.67 11.55
CA CYS A 9 31.01 27.34 11.60
C CYS A 9 30.50 27.46 13.04
N PRO A 10 29.45 28.24 13.34
CA PRO A 10 28.91 28.33 14.68
C PRO A 10 28.20 27.00 15.00
N LYS A 11 28.72 26.24 15.96
CA LYS A 11 27.99 25.11 16.55
C LYS A 11 26.73 25.68 17.22
N GLY A 12 25.56 25.30 16.70
CA GLY A 12 24.26 25.80 17.14
C GLY A 12 24.08 25.67 18.64
N ARG A 13 23.80 26.80 19.31
CA ARG A 13 23.41 26.85 20.72
C ARG A 13 22.09 26.07 20.87
N PRO A 14 21.97 25.13 21.83
CA PRO A 14 20.69 24.47 22.07
C PRO A 14 19.65 25.53 22.49
N PRO A 15 18.36 25.34 22.09
CA PRO A 15 17.32 26.30 22.44
C PRO A 15 17.21 26.42 23.95
N ALA A 16 17.21 27.67 24.45
CA ALA A 16 17.10 28.00 25.86
C ALA A 16 15.84 27.37 26.46
N GLY A 17 16.00 26.54 27.49
CA GLY A 17 14.90 25.86 28.18
C GLY A 17 14.91 24.32 28.10
N LYS A 18 15.87 23.70 27.41
CA LYS A 18 16.01 22.23 27.43
C LYS A 18 17.07 21.77 28.42
N GLU A 19 16.65 21.37 29.62
CA GLU A 19 17.50 20.64 30.56
C GLU A 19 18.12 19.40 29.87
N PRO A 20 19.42 19.14 30.08
CA PRO A 20 20.11 18.01 29.49
C PRO A 20 19.57 16.72 30.11
N GLN A 21 18.87 15.92 29.32
CA GLN A 21 18.38 14.62 29.79
C GLN A 21 19.47 13.56 29.66
N PRO A 22 19.58 12.65 30.65
CA PRO A 22 20.50 11.52 30.56
C PRO A 22 20.11 10.63 29.37
N LEU A 23 21.10 10.14 28.63
CA LEU A 23 20.88 9.24 27.51
C LEU A 23 20.44 7.88 28.04
N VAL A 24 19.13 7.63 28.10
CA VAL A 24 18.57 6.34 28.49
C VAL A 24 18.49 5.45 27.24
N ILE A 25 19.26 4.36 27.24
CA ILE A 25 19.16 3.32 26.21
C ILE A 25 17.98 2.42 26.58
N PRO A 26 16.92 2.35 25.76
CA PRO A 26 15.75 1.54 26.05
C PRO A 26 16.13 0.04 26.00
N ARG A 27 15.67 -0.71 26.99
CA ARG A 27 15.87 -2.17 27.10
C ARG A 27 14.68 -2.96 26.56
N SER A 28 13.51 -2.32 26.46
CA SER A 28 12.24 -2.92 26.03
C SER A 28 11.47 -2.01 25.06
N ALA A 29 10.62 -2.58 24.20
CA ALA A 29 9.75 -1.83 23.29
C ALA A 29 8.83 -0.84 24.04
N MET A 30 8.42 -1.18 25.26
CA MET A 30 7.62 -0.29 26.11
C MET A 30 8.41 0.94 26.57
N GLU A 31 9.70 0.78 26.86
CA GLU A 31 10.58 1.89 27.25
C GLU A 31 10.85 2.82 26.07
N GLU A 32 10.97 2.29 24.84
CA GLU A 32 11.06 3.12 23.64
C GLU A 32 9.82 3.99 23.42
N GLN A 33 8.63 3.39 23.59
CA GLN A 33 7.37 4.10 23.45
C GLN A 33 7.23 5.16 24.54
N ARG A 34 7.58 4.82 25.79
CA ARG A 34 7.59 5.76 26.92
C ARG A 34 8.49 6.96 26.63
N LEU A 35 9.73 6.74 26.18
CA LEU A 35 10.65 7.84 25.82
C LEU A 35 10.12 8.71 24.66
N LYS A 36 9.49 8.09 23.65
CA LYS A 36 8.85 8.82 22.54
C LYS A 36 7.66 9.65 23.04
N LEU A 37 6.85 9.11 23.94
CA LEU A 37 5.72 9.80 24.58
C LEU A 37 6.18 10.95 25.47
N GLU A 38 7.17 10.74 26.35
CA GLU A 38 7.76 11.78 27.20
C GLU A 38 8.30 12.94 26.36
N LYS A 39 8.93 12.64 25.21
CA LYS A 39 9.40 13.64 24.25
C LYS A 39 8.26 14.44 23.61
N LEU A 40 7.13 13.81 23.29
CA LEU A 40 5.95 14.47 22.72
C LEU A 40 5.23 15.32 23.78
N MET A 41 5.06 14.79 24.98
CA MET A 41 4.38 15.46 26.10
C MET A 41 5.16 16.66 26.65
N ARG A 42 6.47 16.74 26.40
CA ARG A 42 7.29 17.93 26.72
C ARG A 42 6.83 19.19 25.97
N SER A 43 6.15 19.05 24.84
CA SER A 43 5.62 20.17 24.06
C SER A 43 4.22 19.84 23.52
N PRO A 44 3.17 19.94 24.35
CA PRO A 44 1.82 19.54 23.96
C PRO A 44 1.19 20.48 22.93
N GLU A 45 1.63 21.74 22.85
CA GLU A 45 1.11 22.72 21.87
C GLU A 45 1.63 22.48 20.44
N ARG A 46 2.74 21.74 20.27
CA ARG A 46 3.32 21.50 18.94
C ARG A 46 2.59 20.30 18.31
N PRO A 47 1.98 20.45 17.12
CA PRO A 47 1.36 19.32 16.42
C PRO A 47 2.41 18.25 16.11
N ALA A 48 2.04 17.00 16.33
CA ALA A 48 2.91 15.86 16.04
C ALA A 48 3.17 15.76 14.53
N PRO A 49 4.44 15.66 14.08
CA PRO A 49 4.74 15.51 12.66
C PRO A 49 4.39 14.08 12.22
N ILE A 50 3.18 13.89 11.71
CA ILE A 50 2.76 12.64 11.07
C ILE A 50 3.27 12.69 9.62
N PRO A 51 4.22 11.84 9.24
CA PRO A 51 4.71 11.83 7.87
C PRO A 51 3.59 11.37 6.94
N GLU A 52 3.34 12.15 5.89
CA GLU A 52 2.50 11.69 4.79
C GLU A 52 3.17 10.52 4.07
N ARG A 53 2.36 9.66 3.46
CA ARG A 53 2.86 8.49 2.73
C ARG A 53 3.86 8.97 1.66
N PRO A 54 5.10 8.43 1.64
CA PRO A 54 6.05 8.81 0.61
C PRO A 54 5.47 8.46 -0.76
N GLY A 55 5.49 9.44 -1.67
CA GLY A 55 5.11 9.21 -3.06
C GLY A 55 6.02 8.17 -3.72
N ALA A 56 5.51 7.51 -4.77
CA ALA A 56 6.34 6.61 -5.55
C ALA A 56 7.54 7.38 -6.14
N PRO A 57 8.75 6.79 -6.16
CA PRO A 57 9.90 7.40 -6.80
C PRO A 57 9.56 7.64 -8.28
N LYS A 58 9.74 8.89 -8.72
CA LYS A 58 9.54 9.29 -10.11
C LYS A 58 10.89 9.59 -10.74
N PRO A 59 11.12 9.17 -11.99
CA PRO A 59 12.34 9.55 -12.68
C PRO A 59 12.31 11.06 -12.88
N ARG A 60 13.47 11.71 -12.83
CA ARG A 60 13.55 13.14 -13.10
C ARG A 60 13.12 13.39 -14.54
N ALA A 61 12.21 14.34 -14.74
CA ALA A 61 11.81 14.75 -16.07
C ALA A 61 13.03 15.22 -16.87
N PRO A 62 13.10 14.92 -18.18
CA PRO A 62 14.13 15.48 -19.04
C PRO A 62 14.01 17.01 -19.07
N PRO A 63 15.12 17.75 -19.14
CA PRO A 63 15.07 19.20 -19.31
C PRO A 63 14.51 19.55 -20.69
N GLU A 64 13.66 20.58 -20.75
CA GLU A 64 13.03 21.05 -21.99
C GLU A 64 14.06 21.56 -23.02
N PHE A 65 15.07 22.30 -22.55
CA PHE A 65 16.12 22.86 -23.42
C PHE A 65 17.51 22.50 -22.90
N VAL A 66 18.32 21.95 -23.79
CA VAL A 66 19.76 21.78 -23.57
C VAL A 66 20.45 22.98 -24.21
N ARG A 67 21.12 23.79 -23.39
CA ARG A 67 21.77 25.03 -23.85
C ARG A 67 23.16 24.79 -24.45
N ASP A 68 23.82 23.73 -24.02
CA ASP A 68 25.24 23.48 -24.31
C ASP A 68 25.44 22.50 -25.48
N VAL A 69 24.55 22.55 -26.48
CA VAL A 69 24.64 21.67 -27.66
C VAL A 69 25.66 22.24 -28.62
N MET A 70 26.77 21.53 -28.80
CA MET A 70 27.77 21.83 -29.82
C MET A 70 27.27 21.42 -31.22
N GLY A 71 27.72 22.08 -32.29
CA GLY A 71 27.24 21.85 -33.65
C GLY A 71 27.39 20.40 -34.13
N SER A 72 26.50 19.96 -35.02
CA SER A 72 26.38 18.55 -35.43
C SER A 72 27.61 17.97 -36.12
N SER A 73 28.46 18.81 -36.71
CA SER A 73 29.72 18.42 -37.36
C SER A 73 30.95 18.58 -36.46
N ALA A 74 30.78 19.04 -35.22
CA ALA A 74 31.88 19.19 -34.29
C ALA A 74 32.37 17.82 -33.80
N GLY A 75 33.69 17.69 -33.59
CA GLY A 75 34.30 16.45 -33.12
C GLY A 75 33.95 16.11 -31.66
N ALA A 76 34.25 14.89 -31.24
CA ALA A 76 34.05 14.45 -29.85
C ALA A 76 34.96 15.23 -28.88
N GLY A 77 34.34 16.03 -28.01
CA GLY A 77 35.04 16.73 -26.93
C GLY A 77 35.39 15.82 -25.74
N SER A 78 36.27 16.27 -24.86
CA SER A 78 36.69 15.52 -23.66
C SER A 78 35.56 15.28 -22.66
N GLY A 79 34.52 16.11 -22.65
CA GLY A 79 33.35 15.98 -21.78
C GLY A 79 32.25 15.05 -22.30
N GLU A 80 32.27 14.70 -23.59
CA GLU A 80 31.16 13.98 -24.25
C GLU A 80 30.94 12.59 -23.66
N PHE A 81 32.02 11.92 -23.25
CA PHE A 81 31.93 10.63 -22.57
C PHE A 81 31.11 10.70 -21.28
N HIS A 82 31.30 11.75 -20.47
CA HIS A 82 30.57 11.91 -19.23
C HIS A 82 29.11 12.26 -19.47
N VAL A 83 28.81 13.07 -20.49
CA VAL A 83 27.44 13.35 -20.93
C VAL A 83 26.72 12.04 -21.27
N TYR A 84 27.31 11.21 -22.14
CA TYR A 84 26.75 9.90 -22.49
C TYR A 84 26.58 8.99 -21.28
N ARG A 85 27.58 8.91 -20.38
CA ARG A 85 27.51 8.09 -19.17
C ARG A 85 26.31 8.48 -18.28
N HIS A 86 26.08 9.78 -18.09
CA HIS A 86 24.96 10.28 -17.29
C HIS A 86 23.62 10.05 -17.99
N LEU A 87 23.56 10.28 -19.31
CA LEU A 87 22.36 10.05 -20.11
C LEU A 87 21.97 8.58 -20.11
N ARG A 88 22.92 7.67 -20.34
CA ARG A 88 22.71 6.21 -20.32
C ARG A 88 22.21 5.73 -18.97
N ARG A 89 22.82 6.21 -17.87
CA ARG A 89 22.36 5.86 -16.51
C ARG A 89 20.92 6.32 -16.27
N ARG A 90 20.59 7.56 -16.67
CA ARG A 90 19.24 8.11 -16.55
C ARG A 90 18.24 7.30 -17.37
N GLU A 91 18.61 6.93 -18.58
CA GLU A 91 17.75 6.18 -19.49
C GLU A 91 17.51 4.75 -19.00
N TYR A 92 18.54 4.06 -18.50
CA TYR A 92 18.35 2.74 -17.89
C TYR A 92 17.48 2.78 -16.64
N GLN A 93 17.66 3.78 -15.78
CA GLN A 93 16.77 3.97 -14.64
C GLN A 93 15.31 4.18 -15.09
N ARG A 94 15.09 5.01 -16.11
CA ARG A 94 13.76 5.25 -16.69
C ARG A 94 13.13 3.97 -17.24
N GLN A 95 13.90 3.17 -17.99
CA GLN A 95 13.44 1.91 -18.57
C GLN A 95 13.08 0.89 -17.48
N GLN A 96 13.96 0.70 -16.50
CA GLN A 96 13.73 -0.20 -15.37
C GLN A 96 12.49 0.18 -14.57
N GLU A 97 12.29 1.46 -14.28
CA GLU A 97 11.10 1.94 -13.57
C GLU A 97 9.81 1.72 -14.38
N LEU A 98 9.86 1.91 -15.70
CA LEU A 98 8.71 1.66 -16.57
C LEU A 98 8.34 0.17 -16.60
N GLU A 99 9.35 -0.70 -16.72
CA GLU A 99 9.17 -2.16 -16.69
C GLU A 99 8.59 -2.61 -15.34
N GLN A 100 9.17 -2.16 -14.23
CA GLN A 100 8.69 -2.47 -12.88
C GLN A 100 7.24 -2.03 -12.67
N ARG A 101 6.88 -0.80 -13.06
CA ARG A 101 5.50 -0.30 -12.97
C ARG A 101 4.53 -1.13 -13.80
N THR A 102 4.93 -1.52 -15.01
CA THR A 102 4.11 -2.37 -15.89
C THR A 102 3.88 -3.75 -15.26
N GLN A 103 4.92 -4.34 -14.68
CA GLN A 103 4.83 -5.62 -13.97
C GLN A 103 3.94 -5.52 -12.73
N GLU A 104 4.11 -4.50 -11.89
CA GLU A 104 3.26 -4.25 -10.73
C GLU A 104 1.79 -4.05 -11.11
N GLN A 105 1.51 -3.31 -12.19
CA GLN A 105 0.15 -3.09 -12.67
C GLN A 105 -0.49 -4.42 -13.10
N ARG A 106 0.21 -5.22 -13.91
CA ARG A 106 -0.28 -6.55 -14.33
C ARG A 106 -0.55 -7.47 -13.14
N GLN A 107 0.33 -7.49 -12.14
CA GLN A 107 0.14 -8.28 -10.93
C GLN A 107 -1.08 -7.79 -10.13
N ARG A 108 -1.23 -6.49 -9.94
CA ARG A 108 -2.39 -5.90 -9.24
C ARG A 108 -3.70 -6.21 -9.96
N GLU A 109 -3.74 -6.11 -11.28
CA GLU A 109 -4.92 -6.43 -12.07
C GLU A 109 -5.30 -7.91 -11.92
N ARG A 110 -4.32 -8.80 -12.00
CA ARG A 110 -4.52 -10.24 -11.75
C ARG A 110 -5.07 -10.50 -10.36
N ASP A 111 -4.47 -9.89 -9.33
CA ASP A 111 -4.91 -10.07 -7.95
C ASP A 111 -6.33 -9.54 -7.72
N GLN A 112 -6.66 -8.39 -8.31
CA GLN A 112 -8.01 -7.83 -8.26
C GLN A 112 -9.04 -8.74 -8.93
N GLN A 113 -8.71 -9.31 -10.09
CA GLN A 113 -9.57 -10.29 -10.77
C GLN A 113 -9.80 -11.52 -9.90
N LEU A 114 -8.74 -12.12 -9.35
CA LEU A 114 -8.83 -13.28 -8.47
C LEU A 114 -9.65 -13.00 -7.22
N VAL A 115 -9.49 -11.83 -6.60
CA VAL A 115 -10.30 -11.43 -5.44
C VAL A 115 -11.76 -11.27 -5.82
N ALA A 116 -12.06 -10.61 -6.94
CA ALA A 116 -13.43 -10.41 -7.41
C ALA A 116 -14.12 -11.75 -7.74
N GLU A 117 -13.41 -12.69 -8.36
CA GLU A 117 -13.93 -14.04 -8.65
C GLU A 117 -14.23 -14.81 -7.36
N ARG A 118 -13.31 -14.79 -6.39
CA ARG A 118 -13.53 -15.45 -5.09
C ARG A 118 -14.70 -14.84 -4.34
N GLN A 119 -14.85 -13.51 -4.38
CA GLN A 119 -16.00 -12.81 -3.79
C GLN A 119 -17.31 -13.23 -4.44
N ARG A 120 -17.39 -13.25 -5.77
CA ARG A 120 -18.58 -13.72 -6.51
C ARG A 120 -18.95 -15.16 -6.17
N GLN A 121 -17.97 -16.07 -6.14
CA GLN A 121 -18.21 -17.46 -5.77
C GLN A 121 -18.70 -17.61 -4.32
N ALA A 122 -18.17 -16.82 -3.39
CA ALA A 122 -18.64 -16.80 -2.01
C ALA A 122 -20.06 -16.23 -1.88
N GLU A 123 -20.37 -15.16 -2.61
CA GLU A 123 -21.70 -14.56 -2.69
C GLU A 123 -22.72 -15.54 -3.28
N ASP A 124 -22.38 -16.26 -4.35
CA ASP A 124 -23.25 -17.27 -4.94
C ASP A 124 -23.55 -18.41 -3.98
N ARG A 125 -22.51 -18.94 -3.30
CA ARG A 125 -22.66 -19.99 -2.28
C ARG A 125 -23.54 -19.52 -1.12
N THR A 126 -23.32 -18.30 -0.63
CA THR A 126 -24.09 -17.74 0.49
C THR A 126 -25.52 -17.39 0.07
N ALA A 127 -25.74 -16.88 -1.14
CA ALA A 127 -27.05 -16.59 -1.70
C ALA A 127 -27.88 -17.86 -1.90
N ARG A 128 -27.28 -18.94 -2.44
CA ARG A 128 -27.93 -20.26 -2.55
C ARG A 128 -28.37 -20.78 -1.17
N LYS A 129 -27.47 -20.77 -0.18
CA LYS A 129 -27.79 -21.18 1.20
C LYS A 129 -28.86 -20.28 1.85
N ARG A 130 -28.82 -18.96 1.62
CA ARG A 130 -29.82 -18.00 2.09
C ARG A 130 -31.20 -18.26 1.47
N LYS A 131 -31.29 -18.48 0.15
CA LYS A 131 -32.52 -18.86 -0.56
C LYS A 131 -33.11 -20.16 0.01
N LYS A 132 -32.29 -21.18 0.27
CA LYS A 132 -32.73 -22.45 0.90
C LYS A 132 -33.33 -22.22 2.29
N ARG A 133 -32.66 -21.42 3.15
CA ARG A 133 -33.18 -21.05 4.48
C ARG A 133 -34.49 -20.25 4.40
N HIS A 134 -34.59 -19.29 3.47
CA HIS A 134 -35.79 -18.50 3.28
C HIS A 134 -36.97 -19.38 2.84
N ARG A 135 -36.77 -20.26 1.84
CA ARG A 135 -37.78 -21.24 1.42
C ARG A 135 -38.26 -22.11 2.58
N ARG A 136 -37.33 -22.67 3.38
CA ARG A 136 -37.67 -23.45 4.59
C ARG A 136 -38.48 -22.62 5.59
N ARG A 137 -38.08 -21.39 5.88
CA ARG A 137 -38.80 -20.49 6.80
C ARG A 137 -40.22 -20.19 6.31
N GLU A 138 -40.40 -19.94 5.02
CA GLU A 138 -41.72 -19.69 4.43
C GLU A 138 -42.61 -20.94 4.48
N VAL A 139 -42.06 -22.14 4.23
CA VAL A 139 -42.80 -23.41 4.39
C VAL A 139 -43.22 -23.62 5.85
N LEU A 140 -42.32 -23.41 6.81
CA LEU A 140 -42.63 -23.54 8.24
C LEU A 140 -43.70 -22.53 8.69
N LYS A 141 -43.63 -21.27 8.24
CA LYS A 141 -44.68 -20.27 8.52
C LYS A 141 -46.04 -20.68 7.95
N LYS A 142 -46.06 -21.19 6.70
CA LYS A 142 -47.30 -21.68 6.07
C LYS A 142 -47.85 -22.90 6.81
N ARG A 143 -47.01 -23.84 7.23
CA ARG A 143 -47.40 -25.00 8.05
C ARG A 143 -47.90 -24.59 9.43
N GLY A 144 -47.24 -23.66 10.12
CA GLY A 144 -47.70 -23.14 11.42
C GLY A 144 -49.02 -22.39 11.34
N ARG A 145 -49.28 -21.68 10.24
CA ARG A 145 -50.60 -21.08 9.96
C ARG A 145 -51.68 -22.11 9.64
N ARG A 146 -51.32 -23.19 8.93
CA ARG A 146 -52.24 -24.31 8.63
C ARG A 146 -52.53 -25.16 9.86
N ALA A 147 -51.54 -25.46 10.71
CA ALA A 147 -51.73 -26.19 11.96
C ALA A 147 -52.51 -25.41 13.03
N ALA A 148 -52.55 -24.08 12.93
CA ALA A 148 -53.45 -23.23 13.73
C ALA A 148 -54.88 -23.16 13.14
N GLY A 149 -55.14 -23.79 11.99
CA GLY A 149 -56.44 -23.76 11.30
C GLY A 149 -57.03 -25.13 10.92
N GLU A 150 -56.24 -26.20 10.81
CA GLU A 150 -56.72 -27.55 10.45
C GLU A 150 -55.67 -28.61 10.78
N GLU A 151 -56.09 -29.65 11.49
CA GLU A 151 -55.39 -30.93 11.62
C GLU A 151 -55.51 -31.71 10.29
N ASP A 152 -54.44 -32.44 9.96
CA ASP A 152 -54.36 -33.55 9.00
C ASP A 152 -53.87 -33.34 7.54
N SER A 153 -53.14 -34.38 7.11
CA SER A 153 -52.68 -34.81 5.79
C SER A 153 -51.32 -34.31 5.27
N GLY A 154 -50.44 -35.30 5.08
CA GLY A 154 -49.04 -35.18 4.71
C GLY A 154 -48.77 -34.75 3.27
N SER A 155 -47.50 -34.45 2.99
CA SER A 155 -46.86 -34.70 1.69
C SER A 155 -45.39 -34.30 1.78
N GLY A 156 -44.52 -35.25 1.42
CA GLY A 156 -43.08 -35.10 1.37
C GLY A 156 -42.62 -34.26 0.19
N THR A 157 -41.41 -33.72 0.30
CA THR A 157 -40.64 -33.34 -0.88
C THR A 157 -39.17 -33.50 -0.55
N GLU A 158 -38.67 -34.64 -0.99
CA GLU A 158 -37.26 -34.95 -1.08
C GLU A 158 -36.65 -34.00 -2.11
N SER A 159 -35.52 -33.40 -1.78
CA SER A 159 -34.72 -32.62 -2.72
C SER A 159 -33.28 -32.82 -2.32
N GLU A 160 -32.76 -33.96 -2.76
CA GLU A 160 -31.34 -34.21 -2.93
C GLU A 160 -30.81 -33.18 -3.93
N ASP A 161 -29.80 -32.43 -3.52
CA ASP A 161 -29.05 -31.53 -4.39
C ASP A 161 -27.58 -31.80 -4.10
N THR A 162 -26.97 -32.56 -5.01
CA THR A 162 -25.57 -32.94 -5.06
C THR A 162 -24.66 -31.70 -4.98
N GLU A 163 -23.77 -31.69 -3.98
CA GLU A 163 -22.69 -30.71 -3.85
C GLU A 163 -21.73 -30.87 -5.05
N PRO A 164 -21.43 -29.83 -5.84
CA PRO A 164 -20.28 -29.89 -6.74
C PRO A 164 -19.02 -29.75 -5.89
N ALA A 165 -18.32 -30.88 -5.72
CA ALA A 165 -16.98 -30.93 -5.13
C ALA A 165 -16.08 -29.93 -5.88
N ALA A 166 -15.64 -28.89 -5.17
CA ALA A 166 -14.65 -27.96 -5.68
C ALA A 166 -13.32 -28.71 -5.81
N GLN A 167 -13.00 -29.13 -7.04
CA GLN A 167 -11.66 -29.62 -7.39
C GLN A 167 -10.69 -28.45 -7.19
N THR A 168 -9.94 -28.51 -6.09
CA THR A 168 -8.76 -27.69 -5.88
C THR A 168 -7.63 -28.32 -6.68
N GLU A 169 -7.52 -27.96 -7.95
CA GLU A 169 -6.33 -28.30 -8.72
C GLU A 169 -5.22 -27.32 -8.36
N ALA A 170 -4.29 -27.82 -7.54
CA ALA A 170 -3.00 -27.21 -7.32
C ALA A 170 -2.10 -27.60 -8.49
N SER A 171 -1.62 -26.60 -9.23
CA SER A 171 -0.47 -26.69 -10.14
C SER A 171 0.22 -25.34 -10.17
#